data_AF-A0A2N3WJN3-F1
#
_entry.id   AF-A0A2N3WJN3-F1
#
_cell.length_a   1.000
_cell.length_b   1.000
_cell.length_c   1.000
_cell.angle_alpha   90.00
_cell.angle_beta   90.00
_cell.angle_gamma   90.00
#
_symmetry.space_group_name_H-M   'P 1'
#
loop_
_entity.id
_entity.type
_entity.pdbx_description
1 polymer ?
#
loop_
_entity_poly.entity_id
_entity_poly.type
_entity_poly.pdbx_seq_one_letter_code
_entity_poly.pdbx_strand_id
1 'polypeptide(L)'
;MAGQATPPGDTGAIGMLTGASFFVADGPAGGGGASGGGGAPGFYLSKDAMAAELANLQNLQKRIDKQIDAARPMWSIVPPGQDPASLRNTDASNNSGNHYRGHLQRQSAYLDSIIQKMKDALGIREAHDEQAGKDIKQAGQEPI
;
A
#
# COMPACT_ATOMS: atom_id res chain seq x y z
N MET A 1 38.79 -3.01 6.92
CA MET A 1 37.48 -3.67 6.75
C MET A 1 36.45 -2.86 7.50
N ALA A 2 35.71 -1.99 6.82
CA ALA A 2 34.70 -1.14 7.46
C ALA A 2 33.37 -1.89 7.47
N GLY A 3 32.86 -2.18 8.67
CA GLY A 3 31.55 -2.78 8.87
C GLY A 3 30.46 -1.84 8.35
N GLN A 4 29.58 -2.38 7.50
CA GLN A 4 28.38 -1.68 7.08
C GLN A 4 27.50 -1.44 8.31
N ALA A 5 27.32 -0.17 8.65
CA ALA A 5 26.25 0.25 9.55
C ALA A 5 24.93 0.11 8.79
N THR A 6 24.14 -0.90 9.16
CA THR A 6 22.76 -1.03 8.72
C THR A 6 22.00 0.21 9.21
N PRO A 7 21.32 0.97 8.32
CA PRO A 7 20.57 2.14 8.75
C PRO A 7 19.47 1.71 9.74
N PRO A 8 19.31 2.43 10.87
CA PRO A 8 18.24 2.17 11.82
C PRO A 8 16.94 2.74 11.25
N GLY A 9 16.13 1.89 10.64
CA GLY A 9 14.80 2.26 10.15
C GLY A 9 14.15 1.13 9.39
N ASP A 10 12.98 0.71 9.86
CA ASP A 10 11.93 -0.02 9.13
C ASP A 10 11.83 -1.55 9.22
N THR A 11 12.70 -2.27 9.92
CA THR A 11 12.57 -3.75 9.98
C THR A 11 11.55 -4.25 11.03
N GLY A 12 11.04 -3.40 11.91
CA GLY A 12 10.22 -3.85 13.06
C GLY A 12 8.72 -3.59 12.98
N ALA A 13 8.29 -2.45 12.43
CA ALA A 13 6.91 -1.98 12.59
C ALA A 13 6.01 -2.26 11.39
N ILE A 14 6.54 -2.25 10.16
CA ILE A 14 5.75 -2.48 8.95
C ILE A 14 5.41 -3.97 8.78
N GLY A 15 6.11 -4.89 9.46
CA GLY A 15 5.78 -6.33 9.43
C GLY A 15 4.64 -6.76 10.36
N MET A 16 4.16 -5.88 11.26
CA MET A 16 3.24 -6.32 12.32
C MET A 16 1.81 -6.58 11.83
N LEU A 17 1.31 -5.87 10.80
CA LEU A 17 -0.05 -6.10 10.28
C LEU A 17 -0.09 -7.10 9.10
N THR A 18 1.04 -7.44 8.48
CA THR A 18 1.06 -8.51 7.46
C THR A 18 0.71 -9.88 8.06
N GLY A 19 0.91 -10.09 9.36
CA GLY A 19 0.44 -11.27 10.08
C GLY A 19 -0.96 -11.13 10.70
N ALA A 20 -1.57 -9.95 10.65
CA ALA A 20 -2.85 -9.69 11.30
C ALA A 20 -4.03 -10.26 10.52
N SER A 21 -5.06 -10.70 11.25
CA SER A 21 -6.36 -11.09 10.73
C SER A 21 -7.39 -10.02 11.09
N PHE A 22 -8.37 -9.77 10.21
CA PHE A 22 -9.46 -8.83 10.43
C PHE A 22 -10.79 -9.55 10.45
N PHE A 23 -11.67 -9.16 11.37
CA PHE A 23 -12.97 -9.78 11.58
C PHE A 23 -14.04 -8.70 11.78
N VAL A 24 -15.21 -8.90 11.18
CA VAL A 24 -16.38 -8.04 11.41
C VAL A 24 -17.11 -8.51 12.66
N ALA A 25 -17.27 -7.61 13.63
CA ALA A 25 -18.03 -7.84 14.85
C ALA A 25 -19.40 -7.16 14.72
N ASP A 26 -20.40 -7.88 14.20
CA ASP A 26 -21.80 -7.47 14.24
C ASP A 26 -22.42 -7.91 15.58
N GLY A 27 -22.16 -7.12 16.62
CA GLY A 27 -22.76 -7.26 17.94
C GLY A 27 -22.94 -5.88 18.58
N PRO A 28 -23.97 -5.67 19.43
CA PRO A 28 -24.28 -4.36 19.97
C PRO A 28 -23.04 -3.79 20.66
N ALA A 29 -22.68 -2.57 20.27
CA ALA A 29 -21.57 -1.81 20.83
C ALA A 29 -21.73 -1.70 22.36
N GLY A 30 -21.06 -2.58 23.08
CA GLY A 30 -21.24 -2.69 24.52
C GLY A 30 -20.16 -3.56 25.13
N GLY A 31 -19.20 -2.91 25.78
CA GLY A 31 -18.30 -3.55 26.73
C GLY A 31 -16.88 -3.70 26.22
N GLY A 32 -16.01 -2.81 26.70
CA GLY A 32 -14.62 -3.19 26.88
C GLY A 32 -14.56 -4.48 27.70
N GLY A 33 -13.85 -5.47 27.19
CA GLY A 33 -13.77 -6.77 27.81
C GLY A 33 -12.76 -7.64 27.08
N ALA A 34 -11.49 -7.50 27.45
CA ALA A 34 -10.58 -8.63 27.37
C ALA A 34 -11.21 -9.75 28.23
N SER A 35 -11.80 -10.75 27.58
CA SER A 35 -12.42 -11.88 28.27
C SER A 35 -12.32 -13.09 27.36
N GLY A 36 -11.53 -14.06 27.80
CA GLY A 36 -11.16 -15.26 27.05
C GLY A 36 -12.35 -16.06 26.53
N GLY A 37 -12.21 -16.51 25.29
CA GLY A 37 -13.15 -17.40 24.62
C GLY A 37 -12.82 -17.53 23.14
N GLY A 38 -11.93 -18.47 22.81
CA GLY A 38 -11.84 -19.15 21.49
C GLY A 38 -11.77 -18.34 20.19
N GLY A 39 -11.64 -17.01 20.22
CA GLY A 39 -11.52 -16.18 19.02
C GLY A 39 -10.12 -16.26 18.44
N ALA A 40 -10.01 -16.36 17.12
CA ALA A 40 -8.73 -16.26 16.45
C ALA A 40 -8.07 -14.89 16.77
N PRO A 41 -6.75 -14.83 17.00
CA PRO A 41 -6.07 -13.56 17.22
C PRO A 41 -6.25 -12.65 16.00
N GLY A 42 -6.71 -11.42 16.22
CA GLY A 42 -6.95 -10.46 15.15
C GLY A 42 -7.68 -9.19 15.61
N PHE A 43 -7.91 -8.29 14.66
CA PHE A 43 -8.64 -7.04 14.84
C PHE A 43 -10.14 -7.26 14.60
N TYR A 44 -10.95 -6.85 15.55
CA TYR A 44 -12.41 -6.92 15.48
C TYR A 44 -12.95 -5.50 15.35
N LEU A 45 -13.63 -5.22 14.25
CA LEU A 45 -14.21 -3.91 13.95
C LEU A 45 -15.69 -4.09 13.60
N SER A 46 -16.52 -3.08 13.88
CA SER A 46 -17.86 -3.05 13.28
C SER A 46 -17.75 -2.92 11.75
N LYS A 47 -18.78 -3.35 11.03
CA LYS A 47 -18.82 -3.24 9.57
C LYS A 47 -18.55 -1.81 9.09
N ASP A 48 -19.18 -0.82 9.72
CA ASP A 48 -19.03 0.59 9.37
C ASP A 48 -17.61 1.11 9.66
N ALA A 49 -17.03 0.75 10.80
CA ALA A 49 -15.66 1.14 11.15
C ALA A 49 -14.64 0.52 10.18
N MET A 50 -14.83 -0.74 9.81
CA MET A 50 -13.96 -1.42 8.85
C MET A 50 -14.10 -0.83 7.44
N ALA A 51 -15.31 -0.48 7.01
CA ALA A 51 -15.52 0.18 5.71
C ALA A 51 -14.92 1.59 5.65
N ALA A 52 -15.04 2.37 6.73
CA ALA A 52 -14.41 3.68 6.84
C ALA A 52 -12.88 3.58 6.81
N GLU A 53 -12.31 2.61 7.53
CA GLU A 53 -10.86 2.42 7.54
C GLU A 53 -10.33 1.90 6.21
N LEU A 54 -11.06 1.01 5.53
CA LEU A 54 -10.74 0.57 4.17
C LEU A 54 -10.64 1.77 3.22
N ALA A 55 -11.59 2.71 3.28
CA ALA A 55 -11.55 3.92 2.46
C ALA A 55 -10.33 4.81 2.79
N ASN A 56 -9.97 4.94 4.08
CA ASN A 56 -8.78 5.68 4.50
C ASN A 56 -7.49 5.06 3.93
N LEU A 57 -7.35 3.74 4.03
CA LEU A 57 -6.17 3.02 3.53
C LEU A 57 -6.05 3.11 2.01
N GLN A 58 -7.16 2.98 1.27
CA GLN A 58 -7.18 3.16 -0.18
C GLN A 58 -6.77 4.59 -0.58
N ASN A 59 -7.22 5.61 0.16
CA ASN A 59 -6.80 6.98 -0.08
C ASN A 59 -5.31 7.19 0.21
N LEU A 60 -4.78 6.56 1.27
CA LEU A 60 -3.36 6.60 1.58
C LEU A 60 -2.52 5.92 0.49
N GLN A 61 -2.93 4.75 -0.02
CA GLN A 61 -2.27 4.06 -1.12
C GLN A 61 -2.20 4.96 -2.37
N LYS A 62 -3.34 5.57 -2.77
CA LYS A 62 -3.38 6.54 -3.88
C LYS A 62 -2.42 7.71 -3.69
N ARG A 63 -2.22 8.18 -2.45
CA ARG A 63 -1.27 9.26 -2.15
C ARG A 63 0.17 8.80 -2.32
N ILE A 64 0.50 7.58 -1.89
CA ILE A 64 1.82 6.99 -2.07
C ILE A 64 2.11 6.79 -3.56
N ASP A 65 1.16 6.29 -4.33
CA ASP A 65 1.35 6.10 -5.78
C ASP A 65 1.61 7.44 -6.48
N LYS A 66 0.88 8.50 -6.11
CA LYS A 66 1.17 9.86 -6.57
C LYS A 66 2.54 10.36 -6.14
N GLN A 67 3.02 9.99 -4.95
CA GLN A 67 4.37 10.32 -4.50
C GLN A 67 5.43 9.60 -5.33
N ILE A 68 5.21 8.35 -5.72
CA ILE A 68 6.09 7.62 -6.64
C ILE A 68 6.19 8.38 -7.96
N ASP A 69 5.06 8.78 -8.55
CA ASP A 69 5.08 9.52 -9.82
C ASP A 69 5.79 10.88 -9.68
N ALA A 70 5.52 11.62 -8.61
CA ALA A 70 6.13 12.91 -8.35
C ALA A 70 7.64 12.82 -8.07
N ALA A 71 8.10 11.71 -7.47
CA ALA A 71 9.50 11.50 -7.13
C ALA A 71 10.35 11.02 -8.31
N ARG A 72 9.74 10.72 -9.47
CA ARG A 72 10.45 10.22 -10.67
C ARG A 72 11.73 10.98 -11.05
N PRO A 73 11.77 12.33 -10.99
CA PRO A 73 12.99 13.09 -11.29
C PRO A 73 14.18 12.71 -10.40
N MET A 74 13.98 12.16 -9.21
CA MET A 74 15.04 11.80 -8.28
C MET A 74 15.88 10.59 -8.73
N TRP A 75 15.36 9.73 -9.61
CA TRP A 75 16.08 8.56 -10.14
C TRP A 75 16.20 8.53 -11.66
N SER A 76 15.87 9.63 -12.31
CA SER A 76 15.94 9.80 -13.77
C SER A 76 16.82 11.00 -14.17
N ILE A 77 17.76 11.37 -13.30
CA ILE A 77 18.72 12.43 -13.57
C ILE A 77 19.63 11.97 -14.72
N VAL A 78 19.82 12.84 -15.70
CA VAL A 78 20.76 12.66 -16.81
C VAL A 78 22.02 13.47 -16.50
N PRO A 79 23.23 12.92 -16.71
CA PRO A 79 24.46 13.64 -16.41
C PRO A 79 24.63 14.85 -17.34
N PRO A 80 25.11 16.01 -16.83
CA PRO A 80 25.30 17.22 -17.63
C PRO A 80 26.51 17.12 -18.59
N GLY A 81 27.39 16.14 -18.38
CA GLY A 81 28.60 15.91 -19.16
C GLY A 81 29.06 14.45 -19.08
N GLN A 82 30.03 14.09 -19.93
CA GLN A 82 30.60 12.74 -20.00
C GLN A 82 31.88 12.59 -19.17
N ASP A 83 32.26 13.62 -18.41
CA ASP A 83 33.41 13.52 -17.53
C ASP A 83 33.12 12.57 -16.34
N PRO A 84 34.14 11.94 -15.76
CA PRO A 84 33.95 10.97 -14.68
C PRO A 84 33.24 11.52 -13.44
N ALA A 85 33.33 12.83 -13.16
CA ALA A 85 32.68 13.44 -12.00
C ALA A 85 31.18 13.61 -12.23
N SER A 86 30.78 14.07 -13.43
CA SER A 86 29.39 14.18 -13.85
C SER A 86 28.67 12.83 -13.79
N LEU A 87 29.28 11.77 -14.35
CA LEU A 87 28.72 10.42 -14.33
C LEU A 87 28.55 9.89 -12.90
N ARG A 88 29.63 9.95 -12.09
CA ARG A 88 29.61 9.46 -10.71
C ARG A 88 28.57 10.17 -9.84
N ASN A 89 28.43 11.48 -9.98
CA ASN A 89 27.47 12.24 -9.20
C ASN A 89 26.03 11.91 -9.59
N THR A 90 25.76 11.77 -10.90
CA THR A 90 24.45 11.35 -11.39
C THR A 90 24.11 9.93 -10.94
N ASP A 91 25.05 8.99 -10.99
CA ASP A 91 24.83 7.63 -10.51
C ASP A 91 24.50 7.60 -9.01
N ALA A 92 25.25 8.35 -8.18
CA ALA A 92 25.01 8.44 -6.75
C ALA A 92 23.64 9.08 -6.44
N SER A 93 23.27 10.12 -7.19
CA SER A 93 21.97 10.79 -7.05
C SER A 93 20.81 9.88 -7.46
N ASN A 94 20.94 9.17 -8.58
CA ASN A 94 19.93 8.22 -9.03
C ASN A 94 19.81 7.03 -8.07
N ASN A 95 20.91 6.59 -7.46
CA ASN A 95 20.89 5.51 -6.47
C ASN A 95 20.05 5.91 -5.24
N SER A 96 20.24 7.11 -4.70
CA SER A 96 19.43 7.59 -3.57
C SER A 96 17.95 7.73 -3.95
N GLY A 97 17.63 8.21 -5.15
CA GLY A 97 16.27 8.23 -5.69
C GLY A 97 15.65 6.84 -5.81
N ASN A 98 16.42 5.84 -6.28
CA ASN A 98 15.96 4.45 -6.37
C ASN A 98 15.69 3.83 -4.99
N HIS A 99 16.49 4.15 -3.97
CA HIS A 99 16.20 3.72 -2.60
C HIS A 99 14.87 4.29 -2.09
N TYR A 100 14.60 5.57 -2.34
CA TYR A 100 13.34 6.20 -1.96
C TYR A 100 12.14 5.58 -2.71
N ARG A 101 12.28 5.34 -4.02
CA ARG A 101 11.30 4.60 -4.82
C ARG A 101 11.01 3.22 -4.20
N GLY A 102 12.04 2.45 -3.88
CA GLY A 102 11.88 1.13 -3.28
C GLY A 102 11.22 1.16 -1.90
N HIS A 103 11.41 2.22 -1.12
CA HIS A 103 10.68 2.43 0.12
C HIS A 103 9.18 2.69 -0.12
N LEU A 104 8.82 3.60 -1.03
CA LEU A 104 7.42 3.87 -1.38
C LEU A 104 6.71 2.64 -1.95
N GLN A 105 7.38 1.86 -2.80
CA GLN A 105 6.84 0.61 -3.34
C GLN A 105 6.53 -0.41 -2.25
N ARG A 106 7.40 -0.55 -1.25
CA ARG A 106 7.15 -1.42 -0.09
C ARG A 106 5.97 -0.94 0.76
N GLN A 107 5.83 0.37 0.94
CA GLN A 107 4.66 0.94 1.63
C GLN A 107 3.36 0.65 0.87
N SER A 108 3.34 0.86 -0.45
CA SER A 108 2.16 0.59 -1.28
C SER A 108 1.77 -0.89 -1.25
N ALA A 109 2.75 -1.80 -1.38
CA ALA A 109 2.52 -3.25 -1.28
C ALA A 109 2.03 -3.68 0.11
N TYR A 110 2.54 -3.06 1.17
CA TYR A 110 2.06 -3.32 2.53
C TYR A 110 0.59 -2.92 2.70
N LEU A 111 0.23 -1.72 2.25
CA LEU A 111 -1.15 -1.24 2.32
C LEU A 111 -2.08 -2.13 1.50
N ASP A 112 -1.67 -2.56 0.31
CA ASP A 112 -2.44 -3.51 -0.49
C ASP A 112 -2.75 -4.79 0.31
N SER A 113 -1.76 -5.36 0.99
CA SER A 113 -1.98 -6.57 1.81
C SER A 113 -3.01 -6.37 2.93
N ILE A 114 -3.08 -5.19 3.53
CA ILE A 114 -4.07 -4.87 4.58
C ILE A 114 -5.45 -4.64 3.94
N ILE A 115 -5.50 -3.90 2.84
CA ILE A 115 -6.71 -3.60 2.08
C ILE A 115 -7.39 -4.90 1.65
N GLN A 116 -6.65 -5.87 1.11
CA GLN A 116 -7.21 -7.16 0.69
C GLN A 116 -7.82 -7.93 1.86
N LYS A 117 -7.14 -7.97 3.02
CA LYS A 117 -7.68 -8.64 4.20
C LYS A 117 -8.95 -7.98 4.75
N MET A 118 -9.02 -6.65 4.72
CA MET A 118 -10.23 -5.93 5.12
C MET A 118 -11.37 -6.15 4.13
N LYS A 119 -11.09 -6.21 2.83
CA LYS A 119 -12.05 -6.58 1.80
C LYS A 119 -12.59 -7.99 2.04
N ASP A 120 -11.71 -8.96 2.27
CA ASP A 120 -12.09 -10.35 2.59
C ASP A 120 -12.96 -10.42 3.85
N ALA A 121 -12.59 -9.69 4.91
CA ALA A 121 -13.35 -9.64 6.16
C ALA A 121 -14.74 -9.02 6.00
N LEU A 122 -14.88 -8.00 5.15
CA LEU A 122 -16.16 -7.39 4.78
C LEU A 122 -16.98 -8.26 3.80
N GLY A 123 -16.42 -9.36 3.31
CA GLY A 123 -17.01 -10.16 2.24
C GLY A 123 -17.03 -9.45 0.88
N ILE A 124 -16.25 -8.37 0.73
CA ILE A 124 -16.07 -7.65 -0.53
C ILE A 124 -15.08 -8.46 -1.36
N ARG A 125 -15.61 -9.39 -2.16
CA ARG A 125 -14.85 -10.00 -3.24
C ARG A 125 -15.03 -9.09 -4.45
N GLU A 126 -14.00 -8.31 -4.79
CA GLU A 126 -13.95 -7.69 -6.11
C GLU A 126 -13.88 -8.84 -7.12
N ALA A 127 -15.03 -9.16 -7.74
CA ALA A 127 -14.99 -9.55 -9.14
C ALA A 127 -14.28 -8.40 -9.83
N HIS A 128 -13.11 -8.66 -10.40
CA HIS A 128 -12.30 -7.67 -11.12
C HIS A 128 -13.20 -6.78 -11.98
N ASP A 129 -13.45 -5.55 -11.51
CA ASP A 129 -14.26 -4.51 -12.16
C ASP A 129 -13.50 -3.89 -13.36
N GLU A 130 -12.69 -4.68 -14.06
CA GLU A 130 -12.13 -4.36 -15.36
C GLU A 130 -13.11 -4.65 -16.51
N GLN A 131 -14.27 -5.27 -16.22
CA GLN A 131 -15.27 -5.61 -17.24
C GLN A 131 -16.50 -4.68 -17.27
N ALA A 132 -16.88 -4.04 -16.16
CA ALA A 132 -18.01 -3.10 -16.14
C ALA A 132 -17.76 -1.81 -16.95
N GLY A 133 -16.49 -1.43 -17.16
CA GLY A 133 -16.11 -0.34 -18.06
C GLY A 133 -16.10 -0.71 -19.55
N LYS A 134 -16.15 -2.01 -19.90
CA LYS A 134 -16.21 -2.49 -21.29
C LYS A 134 -17.65 -2.71 -21.76
N ASP A 135 -18.56 -3.14 -20.89
CA ASP A 135 -19.95 -3.39 -21.27
C ASP A 135 -20.76 -2.09 -21.47
N ILE A 136 -20.45 -1.01 -20.75
CA ILE A 136 -21.07 0.32 -21.01
C ILE A 136 -20.60 0.93 -22.34
N LYS A 137 -19.36 0.64 -22.77
CA LYS A 137 -18.87 1.08 -24.08
C LYS A 137 -19.44 0.26 -25.24
N GLN A 138 -19.90 -0.98 -24.98
CA GLN A 138 -20.44 -1.87 -26.01
C GLN A 138 -21.97 -1.73 -26.17
N ALA A 139 -22.69 -1.31 -25.13
CA ALA A 139 -24.14 -0.99 -25.21
C ALA A 139 -24.44 0.44 -25.72
N GLY A 140 -23.43 1.32 -25.81
CA GLY A 140 -23.58 2.71 -26.30
C GLY A 140 -23.31 2.90 -27.79
N GLN A 141 -23.02 1.84 -28.54
CA GLN A 141 -22.81 1.87 -29.99
C GLN A 141 -23.76 0.87 -30.67
N GLU A 142 -25.06 1.13 -30.63
CA GLU A 142 -25.97 0.58 -31.64
C GLU A 142 -26.03 1.56 -32.83
N PRO A 143 -25.89 1.06 -34.08
CA PRO A 143 -25.88 1.88 -35.28
C PRO A 143 -27.31 2.34 -35.66
N ILE A 144 -27.43 3.61 -36.04
CA ILE A 144 -28.49 4.07 -36.96
C ILE A 144 -27.90 4.26 -38.35
#